data_AF-A0A4Y7K5B4-F1
#
_entry.id   AF-A0A4Y7K5B4-F1
#
_cell.length_a   1.000
_cell.length_b   1.000
_cell.length_c   1.000
_cell.angle_alpha   90.00
_cell.angle_beta   90.00
_cell.angle_gamma   90.00
#
_symmetry.space_group_name_H-M   'P 1'
#
loop_
_entity.id
_entity.type
_entity.pdbx_description
1 polymer ?
#
loop_
_entity_poly.entity_id
_entity_poly.type
_entity_poly.pdbx_seq_one_letter_code
_entity_poly.pdbx_strand_id
1 'polypeptide(L)'
;MVGIQCCQNPSDLSLSSGSGHVEEIGGLQSYVSGSSDSKLGILLVSDAFGYEAPNLRNLTDKVAAAGFYVVVPDFFHGDPYTTTGDKDVWVWLESHGTDVGTENAKTVIEALKDTGISAVGAAGMCWGGKVVGELAKSDDLKAIVMMHPGLVTVDDIKEIKVPISMLGAEVDEASPPELVK
;
A
#
# COMPACT_ATOMS: atom_id res chain seq x y z
N MET A 1 -14.53 19.78 -10.75
CA MET A 1 -13.42 18.99 -10.20
C MET A 1 -13.76 17.54 -10.44
N VAL A 2 -13.00 16.86 -11.30
CA VAL A 2 -13.18 15.42 -11.51
C VAL A 2 -12.66 14.75 -10.23
N GLY A 3 -13.55 14.19 -9.43
CA GLY A 3 -13.16 13.46 -8.23
C GLY A 3 -12.36 12.22 -8.63
N ILE A 4 -11.30 11.92 -7.88
CA ILE A 4 -10.49 10.72 -8.06
C ILE A 4 -11.45 9.51 -8.10
N GLN A 5 -11.56 8.78 -9.22
CA GLN A 5 -12.55 7.71 -9.39
C GLN A 5 -12.48 6.64 -8.28
N CYS A 6 -11.28 6.39 -7.71
CA CYS A 6 -11.09 5.53 -6.54
C CYS A 6 -11.99 5.93 -5.35
N CYS A 7 -12.22 7.23 -5.14
CA CYS A 7 -13.04 7.74 -4.04
C CYS A 7 -14.55 7.58 -4.26
N GLN A 8 -15.00 7.16 -5.45
CA GLN A 8 -16.43 7.03 -5.76
C GLN A 8 -17.04 5.72 -5.24
N ASN A 9 -16.22 4.69 -5.00
CA ASN A 9 -16.65 3.39 -4.49
C ASN A 9 -15.78 2.97 -3.30
N PRO A 10 -15.85 3.68 -2.16
CA PRO A 10 -15.10 3.33 -0.97
C PRO A 10 -15.51 1.96 -0.45
N SER A 11 -14.58 1.27 0.23
CA SER A 11 -14.93 0.04 0.95
C SER A 11 -15.87 0.36 2.12
N ASP A 12 -16.84 -0.52 2.37
CA ASP A 12 -17.72 -0.42 3.54
C ASP A 12 -16.94 -0.82 4.81
N LEU A 13 -16.45 0.18 5.55
CA LEU A 13 -15.67 -0.01 6.78
C LEU A 13 -16.48 -0.62 7.93
N SER A 14 -17.82 -0.72 7.83
CA SER A 14 -18.65 -1.37 8.86
C SER A 14 -18.55 -2.89 8.86
N LEU A 15 -17.98 -3.47 7.80
CA LEU A 15 -17.78 -4.91 7.65
C LEU A 15 -16.43 -5.31 8.26
N SER A 16 -16.40 -6.20 9.25
CA SER A 16 -15.14 -6.83 9.64
C SER A 16 -14.78 -7.93 8.64
N SER A 17 -13.52 -7.98 8.22
CA SER A 17 -13.06 -8.99 7.27
C SER A 17 -11.60 -9.36 7.46
N GLY A 18 -11.27 -10.56 7.02
CA GLY A 18 -9.95 -11.17 7.14
C GLY A 18 -9.80 -12.11 8.34
N SER A 19 -8.79 -12.98 8.25
CA SER A 19 -8.45 -14.10 9.14
C SER A 19 -7.11 -13.91 9.87
N GLY A 20 -6.35 -12.90 9.45
CA GLY A 20 -5.20 -12.36 10.17
C GLY A 20 -5.56 -11.62 11.46
N HIS A 21 -4.59 -10.89 12.01
CA HIS A 21 -4.73 -10.15 13.26
C HIS A 21 -4.00 -8.80 13.19
N VAL A 22 -4.17 -7.96 14.22
CA VAL A 22 -3.45 -6.69 14.32
C VAL A 22 -2.32 -6.84 15.34
N GLU A 23 -1.12 -6.44 14.96
CA GLU A 23 0.05 -6.34 15.84
C GLU A 23 0.88 -5.11 15.47
N GLU A 24 1.85 -4.75 16.33
CA GLU A 24 2.74 -3.62 16.05
C GLU A 24 4.00 -4.09 15.31
N ILE A 25 4.24 -3.53 14.12
CA ILE A 25 5.44 -3.79 13.31
C ILE A 25 6.08 -2.45 12.95
N GLY A 26 7.38 -2.30 13.22
CA GLY A 26 8.11 -1.08 12.87
C GLY A 26 7.55 0.21 13.51
N GLY A 27 6.87 0.09 14.66
CA GLY A 27 6.21 1.19 15.36
C GLY A 27 4.81 1.55 14.85
N LEU A 28 4.23 0.76 13.94
CA LEU A 28 2.90 0.97 13.41
C LEU A 28 1.99 -0.21 13.72
N GLN A 29 0.75 0.09 14.15
CA GLN A 29 -0.32 -0.90 14.14
C GLN A 29 -0.49 -1.42 12.73
N SER A 30 -0.47 -2.73 12.57
CA SER A 30 -0.43 -3.38 11.27
C SER A 30 -1.36 -4.58 11.26
N TYR A 31 -2.15 -4.72 10.21
CA TYR A 31 -2.86 -5.96 9.95
C TYR A 31 -1.90 -6.96 9.31
N VAL A 32 -1.74 -8.12 9.93
CA VAL A 32 -0.79 -9.16 9.53
C VAL A 32 -1.51 -10.46 9.21
N SER A 33 -1.02 -11.16 8.19
CA SER A 33 -1.52 -12.48 7.82
C SER A 33 -0.39 -13.35 7.25
N GLY A 34 -0.52 -14.67 7.39
CA GLY A 34 0.48 -15.64 6.98
C GLY A 34 1.33 -16.19 8.12
N SER A 35 2.20 -17.15 7.79
CA SER A 35 3.04 -17.83 8.78
C SER A 35 4.25 -16.97 9.16
N SER A 36 4.51 -16.83 10.46
CA SER A 36 5.73 -16.19 10.99
C SER A 36 7.02 -16.94 10.63
N ASP A 37 6.93 -18.20 10.19
CA ASP A 37 8.08 -18.98 9.73
C ASP A 37 8.45 -18.68 8.27
N SER A 38 7.61 -17.94 7.54
CA SER A 38 7.88 -17.59 6.15
C SER A 38 9.16 -16.77 6.02
N LYS A 39 9.91 -17.05 4.96
CA LYS A 39 11.13 -16.32 4.60
C LYS A 39 10.89 -15.21 3.59
N LEU A 40 9.64 -15.09 3.12
CA LEU A 40 9.20 -14.14 2.11
C LEU A 40 8.15 -13.20 2.72
N GLY A 41 8.50 -11.93 2.81
CA GLY A 41 7.62 -10.88 3.31
C GLY A 41 7.00 -10.06 2.20
N ILE A 42 5.77 -9.59 2.40
CA ILE A 42 5.13 -8.59 1.56
C ILE A 42 4.69 -7.41 2.43
N LEU A 43 5.21 -6.23 2.13
CA LEU A 43 4.62 -4.98 2.59
C LEU A 43 3.47 -4.60 1.64
N LEU A 44 2.24 -4.61 2.11
CA LEU A 44 1.07 -4.22 1.32
C LEU A 44 0.56 -2.86 1.81
N VAL A 45 0.74 -1.82 1.00
CA VAL A 45 0.43 -0.43 1.33
C VAL A 45 -1.00 -0.10 0.91
N SER A 46 -1.81 0.40 1.84
CA SER A 46 -3.21 0.72 1.60
C SER A 46 -3.41 1.86 0.59
N ASP A 47 -4.62 1.95 0.06
CA ASP A 47 -5.12 3.20 -0.51
C ASP A 47 -5.44 4.19 0.63
N ALA A 48 -6.06 5.32 0.30
CA ALA A 48 -6.39 6.37 1.27
C ALA A 48 -7.38 5.93 2.37
N PHE A 49 -8.08 4.79 2.21
CA PHE A 49 -9.05 4.29 3.20
C PHE A 49 -8.40 3.50 4.35
N GLY A 50 -7.09 3.25 4.26
CA GLY A 50 -6.31 2.69 5.36
C GLY A 50 -6.39 1.18 5.49
N TYR A 51 -5.65 0.66 6.47
CA TYR A 51 -5.43 -0.77 6.69
C TYR A 51 -6.67 -1.54 7.18
N GLU A 52 -7.73 -0.81 7.58
CA GLU A 52 -8.98 -1.40 8.03
C GLU A 52 -9.93 -1.75 6.89
N ALA A 53 -9.65 -1.30 5.67
CA ALA A 53 -10.47 -1.57 4.51
C ALA A 53 -10.69 -3.09 4.31
N PRO A 54 -11.93 -3.59 4.32
CA PRO A 54 -12.21 -5.03 4.27
C PRO A 54 -11.68 -5.73 3.02
N ASN A 55 -11.75 -5.05 1.88
CA ASN A 55 -11.20 -5.57 0.61
C ASN A 55 -9.68 -5.72 0.68
N LEU A 56 -9.00 -4.80 1.36
CA LEU A 56 -7.56 -4.86 1.58
C LEU A 56 -7.20 -6.04 2.48
N ARG A 57 -7.88 -6.22 3.62
CA ARG A 57 -7.64 -7.36 4.52
C ARG A 57 -7.90 -8.71 3.83
N ASN A 58 -8.94 -8.80 3.00
CA ASN A 58 -9.18 -9.99 2.18
C ASN A 58 -8.08 -10.25 1.15
N LEU A 59 -7.53 -9.20 0.54
CA LEU A 59 -6.38 -9.32 -0.36
C LEU A 59 -5.14 -9.79 0.41
N THR A 60 -4.87 -9.22 1.59
CA THR A 60 -3.79 -9.64 2.49
C THR A 60 -3.83 -11.13 2.75
N ASP A 61 -5.00 -11.66 3.11
CA ASP A 61 -5.17 -13.09 3.39
C ASP A 61 -4.94 -13.97 2.16
N LYS A 62 -5.38 -13.53 0.99
CA LYS A 62 -5.14 -14.27 -0.26
C LYS A 62 -3.66 -14.32 -0.61
N VAL A 63 -2.94 -13.21 -0.41
CA VAL A 63 -1.49 -13.16 -0.62
C VAL A 63 -0.78 -14.03 0.43
N ALA A 64 -1.22 -13.98 1.69
CA ALA A 64 -0.68 -14.82 2.75
C ALA A 64 -0.88 -16.32 2.46
N ALA A 65 -2.07 -16.72 1.99
CA ALA A 65 -2.37 -18.08 1.58
C ALA A 65 -1.49 -18.57 0.41
N ALA A 66 -0.90 -17.66 -0.37
CA ALA A 66 0.08 -17.99 -1.41
C ALA A 66 1.50 -18.25 -0.87
N GLY A 67 1.71 -18.17 0.46
CA GLY A 67 2.98 -18.54 1.12
C GLY A 67 3.80 -17.36 1.66
N PHE A 68 3.25 -16.16 1.67
CA PHE A 68 3.93 -14.95 2.15
C PHE A 68 3.53 -14.61 3.60
N TYR A 69 4.42 -13.95 4.33
CA TYR A 69 4.05 -13.17 5.52
C TYR A 69 3.74 -11.74 5.08
N VAL A 70 2.50 -11.31 5.25
CA VAL A 70 1.99 -10.05 4.67
C VAL A 70 1.65 -9.07 5.78
N VAL A 71 2.13 -7.84 5.64
CA VAL A 71 1.92 -6.76 6.61
C VAL A 71 1.26 -5.57 5.92
N VAL A 72 0.19 -5.06 6.51
CA VAL A 72 -0.52 -3.83 6.10
C VAL A 72 -0.46 -2.82 7.25
N PRO A 73 0.51 -1.89 7.24
CA PRO A 73 0.64 -0.88 8.28
C PRO A 73 -0.44 0.20 8.21
N ASP A 74 -0.78 0.75 9.37
CA ASP A 74 -1.55 1.98 9.51
C ASP A 74 -0.67 3.20 9.24
N PHE A 75 -0.49 3.52 7.95
CA PHE A 75 0.27 4.69 7.51
C PHE A 75 -0.38 6.03 7.87
N PHE A 76 -1.66 6.03 8.27
CA PHE A 76 -2.41 7.25 8.55
C PHE A 76 -2.65 7.47 10.04
N HIS A 77 -2.10 6.62 10.91
CA HIS A 77 -2.16 6.77 12.36
C HIS A 77 -3.59 6.98 12.88
N GLY A 78 -4.54 6.21 12.35
CA GLY A 78 -5.96 6.29 12.69
C GLY A 78 -6.74 7.43 12.05
N ASP A 79 -6.18 8.17 11.09
CA ASP A 79 -6.89 9.21 10.31
C ASP A 79 -7.00 8.88 8.80
N PRO A 80 -7.55 7.71 8.41
CA PRO A 80 -7.78 7.41 7.00
C PRO A 80 -8.80 8.37 6.37
N TYR A 81 -8.75 8.52 5.05
CA TYR A 81 -9.73 9.31 4.31
C TYR A 81 -11.14 8.70 4.44
N THR A 82 -12.15 9.54 4.64
CA THR A 82 -13.56 9.13 4.69
C THR A 82 -14.39 9.92 3.67
N THR A 83 -15.21 9.24 2.89
CA THR A 83 -16.06 9.87 1.87
C THR A 83 -17.28 10.60 2.45
N THR A 84 -17.61 10.33 3.71
CA THR A 84 -18.70 10.98 4.44
C THR A 84 -18.27 12.25 5.15
N GLY A 85 -16.97 12.58 5.16
CA GLY A 85 -16.43 13.79 5.77
C GLY A 85 -16.48 15.00 4.84
N ASP A 86 -16.32 16.20 5.42
CA ASP A 86 -16.28 17.46 4.66
C ASP A 86 -14.92 17.72 3.99
N LYS A 87 -13.88 16.91 4.30
CA LYS A 87 -12.54 17.10 3.77
C LYS A 87 -12.47 16.56 2.33
N ASP A 88 -12.03 17.42 1.42
CA ASP A 88 -11.62 17.01 0.08
C ASP A 88 -10.35 16.12 0.16
N VAL A 89 -10.25 15.13 -0.71
CA VAL A 89 -9.12 14.18 -0.73
C VAL A 89 -7.77 14.89 -0.93
N TRP A 90 -7.73 16.00 -1.67
CA TRP A 90 -6.52 16.79 -1.84
C TRP A 90 -6.08 17.48 -0.55
N VAL A 91 -7.04 17.93 0.27
CA VAL A 91 -6.75 18.51 1.59
C VAL A 91 -6.29 17.42 2.56
N TRP A 92 -6.87 16.22 2.49
CA TRP A 92 -6.39 15.08 3.28
C TRP A 92 -4.95 14.69 2.90
N LEU A 93 -4.59 14.76 1.62
CA LEU A 93 -3.23 14.49 1.14
C LEU A 93 -2.19 15.48 1.69
N GLU A 94 -2.56 16.73 1.96
CA GLU A 94 -1.64 17.73 2.54
C GLU A 94 -1.08 17.29 3.91
N SER A 95 -1.87 16.55 4.70
CA SER A 95 -1.44 16.00 5.99
C SER A 95 -1.00 14.53 5.92
N HIS A 96 -1.18 13.86 4.79
CA HIS A 96 -0.88 12.44 4.58
C HIS A 96 -0.02 12.25 3.33
N GLY A 97 1.08 13.01 3.24
CA GLY A 97 2.03 12.93 2.14
C GLY A 97 2.67 11.55 2.02
N THR A 98 2.93 11.13 0.77
CA THR A 98 3.56 9.83 0.48
C THR A 98 5.02 9.77 0.90
N ASP A 99 5.67 10.93 1.12
CA ASP A 99 7.03 11.05 1.65
C ASP A 99 7.13 10.51 3.08
N VAL A 100 6.23 10.96 3.98
CA VAL A 100 6.15 10.42 5.35
C VAL A 100 5.80 8.93 5.32
N GLY A 101 4.86 8.56 4.45
CA GLY A 101 4.51 7.15 4.20
C GLY A 101 5.70 6.29 3.79
N THR A 102 6.59 6.83 2.95
CA THR A 102 7.80 6.15 2.48
C THR A 102 8.80 5.94 3.60
N GLU A 103 9.02 6.94 4.47
CA GLU A 103 9.91 6.79 5.63
C GLU A 103 9.36 5.77 6.63
N ASN A 104 8.06 5.84 6.92
CA ASN A 104 7.36 4.84 7.75
C ASN A 104 7.45 3.43 7.15
N ALA A 105 7.39 3.29 5.83
CA ALA A 105 7.50 1.99 5.18
C ALA A 105 8.91 1.38 5.33
N LYS A 106 9.96 2.22 5.34
CA LYS A 106 11.34 1.75 5.57
C LYS A 106 11.49 1.14 6.97
N THR A 107 10.91 1.75 8.01
CA THR A 107 10.99 1.20 9.38
C THR A 107 10.29 -0.15 9.48
N VAL A 108 9.17 -0.33 8.78
CA VAL A 108 8.47 -1.62 8.71
C VAL A 108 9.31 -2.66 7.95
N ILE A 109 9.93 -2.30 6.82
CA ILE A 109 10.80 -3.20 6.05
C ILE A 109 12.01 -3.64 6.89
N GLU A 110 12.62 -2.73 7.64
CA GLU A 110 13.72 -3.06 8.57
C GLU A 110 13.24 -4.04 9.65
N ALA A 111 12.11 -3.76 10.30
CA ALA A 111 11.53 -4.66 11.28
C ALA A 111 11.24 -6.05 10.71
N LEU A 112 10.78 -6.16 9.46
CA LEU A 112 10.57 -7.45 8.79
C LEU A 112 11.89 -8.20 8.57
N LYS A 113 12.95 -7.51 8.16
CA LYS A 113 14.27 -8.13 7.96
C LYS A 113 14.82 -8.71 9.29
N ASP A 114 14.47 -8.12 10.43
CA ASP A 114 14.90 -8.57 11.75
C ASP A 114 14.13 -9.81 12.27
N THR A 115 12.96 -10.14 11.70
CA THR A 115 12.15 -11.32 12.12
C THR A 115 12.48 -12.60 11.37
N GLY A 116 13.58 -12.61 10.60
CA GLY A 116 14.04 -13.77 9.85
C GLY A 116 13.45 -13.90 8.44
N ILE A 117 12.77 -12.87 7.95
CA ILE A 117 12.39 -12.70 6.54
C ILE A 117 13.65 -12.35 5.74
N SER A 118 13.92 -13.13 4.70
CA SER A 118 15.14 -13.00 3.88
C SER A 118 14.94 -12.16 2.61
N ALA A 119 13.69 -11.98 2.20
CA ALA A 119 13.32 -11.24 1.00
C ALA A 119 11.97 -10.54 1.22
N VAL A 120 11.91 -9.26 0.87
CA VAL A 120 10.71 -8.45 0.97
C VAL A 120 10.32 -7.96 -0.42
N GLY A 121 9.06 -8.18 -0.80
CA GLY A 121 8.42 -7.46 -1.91
C GLY A 121 7.46 -6.41 -1.35
N ALA A 122 7.00 -5.50 -2.19
CA ALA A 122 5.95 -4.56 -1.79
C ALA A 122 4.84 -4.48 -2.85
N ALA A 123 3.62 -4.18 -2.42
CA ALA A 123 2.51 -3.90 -3.31
C ALA A 123 1.72 -2.70 -2.76
N GLY A 124 1.20 -1.86 -3.64
CA GLY A 124 0.52 -0.63 -3.22
C GLY A 124 -0.60 -0.22 -4.16
N MET A 125 -1.65 0.40 -3.60
CA MET A 125 -2.86 0.81 -4.32
C MET A 125 -3.05 2.33 -4.19
N CYS A 126 -3.47 3.03 -5.25
CA CYS A 126 -3.69 4.48 -5.19
C CYS A 126 -2.49 5.23 -4.56
N TRP A 127 -2.70 5.90 -3.43
CA TRP A 127 -1.67 6.52 -2.59
C TRP A 127 -0.49 5.58 -2.29
N GLY A 128 -0.77 4.33 -1.94
CA GLY A 128 0.25 3.32 -1.68
C GLY A 128 1.07 2.93 -2.92
N GLY A 129 0.53 3.13 -4.12
CA GLY A 129 1.25 2.94 -5.39
C GLY A 129 2.46 3.86 -5.51
N LYS A 130 2.31 5.13 -5.14
CA LYS A 130 3.42 6.09 -5.07
C LYS A 130 4.45 5.69 -4.02
N VAL A 131 4.01 5.30 -2.82
CA VAL A 131 4.91 4.85 -1.74
C VAL A 131 5.78 3.68 -2.18
N VAL A 132 5.19 2.62 -2.77
CA VAL A 132 6.01 1.49 -3.24
C VAL A 132 6.92 1.86 -4.41
N GLY A 133 6.53 2.82 -5.25
CA GLY A 133 7.38 3.38 -6.30
C GLY A 133 8.61 4.09 -5.75
N GLU A 134 8.45 4.92 -4.72
CA GLU A 134 9.57 5.59 -4.05
C GLU A 134 10.51 4.58 -3.37
N LEU A 135 9.96 3.57 -2.67
CA LEU A 135 10.76 2.50 -2.06
C LEU A 135 11.57 1.72 -3.10
N ALA A 136 11.01 1.52 -4.29
CA ALA A 136 11.63 0.79 -5.38
C ALA A 136 12.82 1.53 -6.06
N LYS A 137 13.11 2.77 -5.63
CA LYS A 137 14.33 3.52 -6.03
C LYS A 137 15.58 3.08 -5.25
N SER A 138 15.43 2.20 -4.25
CA SER A 138 16.53 1.47 -3.59
C SER A 138 16.50 -0.02 -3.97
N ASP A 139 17.52 -0.76 -3.53
CA ASP A 139 17.64 -2.21 -3.77
C ASP A 139 17.12 -3.05 -2.59
N ASP A 140 16.35 -2.44 -1.69
CA ASP A 140 15.85 -3.08 -0.47
C ASP A 140 14.73 -4.09 -0.72
N LEU A 141 14.02 -3.93 -1.83
CA LEU A 141 12.90 -4.78 -2.24
C LEU A 141 13.31 -5.72 -3.38
N LYS A 142 12.64 -6.88 -3.48
CA LYS A 142 12.86 -7.84 -4.57
C LYS A 142 12.00 -7.60 -5.79
N ALA A 143 10.81 -7.03 -5.61
CA ALA A 143 9.89 -6.63 -6.66
C ALA A 143 8.81 -5.73 -6.06
N ILE A 144 8.16 -4.94 -6.92
CA ILE A 144 6.97 -4.19 -6.54
C ILE A 144 5.78 -4.42 -7.48
N VAL A 145 4.57 -4.27 -6.94
CA VAL A 145 3.32 -4.24 -7.70
C VAL A 145 2.57 -2.95 -7.40
N MET A 146 2.25 -2.18 -8.43
CA MET A 146 1.38 -1.00 -8.32
C MET A 146 0.00 -1.32 -8.86
N MET A 147 -1.05 -0.99 -8.11
CA MET A 147 -2.44 -1.21 -8.49
C MET A 147 -3.14 0.14 -8.56
N HIS A 148 -3.64 0.53 -9.73
CA HIS A 148 -4.24 1.85 -10.00
C HIS A 148 -3.49 3.01 -9.28
N PRO A 149 -2.15 3.12 -9.46
CA PRO A 149 -1.33 4.00 -8.64
C PRO A 149 -1.77 5.47 -8.79
N GLY A 150 -1.85 6.21 -7.69
CA GLY A 150 -2.03 7.66 -7.70
C GLY A 150 -0.68 8.36 -7.56
N LEU A 151 -0.58 9.61 -8.01
CA LEU A 151 0.58 10.51 -7.75
C LEU A 151 1.93 10.04 -8.32
N VAL A 152 1.95 8.98 -9.15
CA VAL A 152 3.15 8.48 -9.83
C VAL A 152 3.42 9.31 -11.08
N THR A 153 4.69 9.59 -11.36
CA THR A 153 5.15 10.27 -12.56
C THR A 153 6.06 9.36 -13.40
N VAL A 154 6.27 9.72 -14.66
CA VAL A 154 7.22 9.01 -15.54
C VAL A 154 8.64 9.02 -14.96
N ASP A 155 9.06 10.10 -14.30
CA ASP A 155 10.39 10.20 -13.73
C ASP A 155 10.55 9.30 -12.50
N ASP A 156 9.49 9.13 -11.70
CA ASP A 156 9.49 8.11 -10.63
C ASP A 156 9.72 6.71 -11.20
N ILE A 157 9.02 6.37 -12.28
CA ILE A 157 9.11 5.04 -12.92
C ILE A 157 10.52 4.80 -13.46
N LYS A 158 11.17 5.82 -14.05
CA LYS A 158 12.54 5.71 -14.57
C LYS A 158 13.59 5.46 -13.49
N GLU A 159 13.33 5.88 -12.25
CA GLU A 159 14.26 5.74 -11.13
C GLU A 159 14.14 4.37 -10.43
N ILE A 160 13.13 3.58 -10.75
CA ILE A 160 12.89 2.25 -10.17
C ILE A 160 14.02 1.29 -10.56
N LYS A 161 14.58 0.61 -9.56
CA LYS A 161 15.72 -0.31 -9.70
C LYS A 161 15.35 -1.78 -9.62
N VAL A 162 14.13 -2.07 -9.18
CA VAL A 162 13.64 -3.45 -8.94
C VAL A 162 12.58 -3.82 -9.98
N PRO A 163 12.33 -5.12 -10.22
CA PRO A 163 11.22 -5.55 -11.08
C PRO A 163 9.89 -4.94 -10.63
N ILE A 164 9.14 -4.39 -11.59
CA ILE A 164 7.84 -3.74 -11.36
C ILE A 164 6.76 -4.40 -12.23
N SER A 165 5.56 -4.55 -11.66
CA SER A 165 4.31 -4.77 -12.39
C SER A 165 3.32 -3.64 -12.08
N MET A 166 2.67 -3.07 -13.10
CA MET A 166 1.67 -2.03 -12.95
C MET A 166 0.32 -2.52 -13.47
N LEU A 167 -0.70 -2.48 -12.61
CA LEU A 167 -2.08 -2.81 -12.93
C LEU A 167 -2.88 -1.50 -13.05
N GLY A 168 -2.80 -0.87 -14.22
CA GLY A 168 -3.59 0.32 -14.56
C GLY A 168 -5.02 -0.02 -14.94
N ALA A 169 -5.97 0.86 -14.61
CA ALA A 169 -7.37 0.73 -15.04
C ALA A 169 -7.62 1.53 -16.32
N GLU A 170 -8.41 0.97 -17.25
CA GLU A 170 -8.61 1.51 -18.61
C GLU A 170 -9.12 2.95 -18.66
N VAL A 171 -9.87 3.38 -17.63
CA VAL A 171 -10.54 4.68 -17.55
C VAL A 171 -10.11 5.51 -16.33
N ASP A 172 -8.96 5.19 -15.73
CA ASP A 172 -8.42 5.93 -14.59
C ASP A 172 -7.74 7.23 -15.05
N GLU A 173 -8.31 8.37 -14.67
CA GLU A 173 -7.75 9.68 -15.02
C GLU A 173 -6.58 10.09 -14.12
N ALA A 174 -6.43 9.49 -12.94
CA ALA A 174 -5.29 9.73 -12.05
C ALA A 174 -4.04 8.98 -12.54
N SER A 175 -4.21 7.81 -13.17
CA SER A 175 -3.15 7.05 -13.83
C SER A 175 -3.56 6.57 -15.22
N PRO A 176 -3.63 7.48 -16.21
CA PRO A 176 -4.11 7.13 -17.53
C PRO A 176 -3.19 6.11 -18.21
N PRO A 177 -3.70 5.28 -19.15
CA PRO A 177 -2.90 4.26 -19.82
C PRO A 177 -1.59 4.76 -20.41
N GLU A 178 -1.52 5.99 -20.89
CA GLU A 178 -0.29 6.60 -21.44
C GLU A 178 0.82 6.76 -20.40
N LEU A 179 0.48 6.85 -19.11
CA LEU A 179 1.41 6.95 -17.99
C LEU A 179 1.94 5.59 -17.55
N VAL A 180 1.09 4.56 -17.54
CA VAL A 180 1.35 3.26 -16.88
C VAL A 180 1.56 2.08 -17.84
N LYS A 181 1.76 2.36 -19.13
CA LYS A 181 1.98 1.36 -20.20
C LYS A 181 3.45 1.05 -20.46
#